data_AF-A0A848JYT0-F1
#
_entry.id   AF-A0A848JYT0-F1
#
_cell.length_a   1.000
_cell.length_b   1.000
_cell.length_c   1.000
_cell.angle_alpha   90.00
_cell.angle_beta   90.00
_cell.angle_gamma   90.00
#
_symmetry.space_group_name_H-M   'P 1'
#
loop_
_entity.id
_entity.type
_entity.pdbx_description
1 polymer ?
#
loop_
_entity_poly.entity_id
_entity_poly.type
_entity_poly.pdbx_seq_one_letter_code
_entity_poly.pdbx_strand_id
1 'polypeptide(L)'
;MATATLPSLDEVWHWLSQVPDPEIPVLSLVDLGIVREVKWDDDTLVVTVTPTYSGCPATGVINLDIERALNAHGVARVRLERQLSPPWTTDWMSAEGREKLRAYGIAPPVDDTAADGRSLALARRLASGSNLTVACPRCGSAQTQKVSQFGSTACKASYRCLSCLEPFDYFKCI
;
A
#
# COMPACT_ATOMS: atom_id res chain seq x y z
N MET A 1 27.12 24.87 20.85
CA MET A 1 25.91 24.46 20.11
C MET A 1 26.03 22.98 19.88
N ALA A 2 25.17 22.17 20.49
CA ALA A 2 25.24 20.71 20.32
C ALA A 2 24.87 20.39 18.87
N THR A 3 25.78 19.76 18.14
CA THR A 3 25.47 19.10 16.88
C THR A 3 24.46 18.01 17.20
N ALA A 4 23.18 18.25 16.95
CA ALA A 4 22.18 17.21 17.07
C ALA A 4 22.54 16.13 16.06
N THR A 5 22.94 14.95 16.55
CA THR A 5 23.22 13.81 15.70
C THR A 5 21.93 13.43 14.99
N LEU A 6 21.94 13.47 13.66
CA LEU A 6 20.80 13.05 12.86
C LEU A 6 20.52 11.56 13.11
N PRO A 7 19.26 11.15 13.28
CA PRO A 7 18.91 9.74 13.34
C PRO A 7 19.40 8.96 12.13
N SER A 8 19.76 7.70 12.35
CA SER A 8 20.07 6.79 11.26
C SER A 8 18.84 6.56 10.38
N LEU A 9 19.06 6.25 9.10
CA LEU A 9 17.95 5.95 8.18
C LEU A 9 17.17 4.72 8.65
N ASP A 10 17.83 3.74 9.28
CA ASP A 10 17.17 2.54 9.81
C ASP A 10 16.19 2.88 10.94
N GLU A 11 16.55 3.82 11.83
CA GLU A 11 15.63 4.33 12.86
C GLU A 11 14.42 5.04 12.23
N VAL A 12 14.66 5.85 11.20
CA VAL A 12 13.57 6.55 10.50
C VAL A 12 12.63 5.54 9.81
N TRP A 13 13.16 4.54 9.12
CA TRP A 13 12.36 3.46 8.53
C TRP A 13 11.56 2.70 9.59
N HIS A 14 12.17 2.44 10.75
CA HIS A 14 11.47 1.82 11.87
C HIS A 14 10.30 2.70 12.35
N TRP A 15 10.48 4.00 12.53
CA TRP A 15 9.38 4.90 12.94
C TRP A 15 8.27 4.96 11.89
N LEU A 16 8.62 5.04 10.60
CA LEU A 16 7.65 5.04 9.50
C LEU A 16 6.89 3.70 9.41
N SER A 17 7.51 2.58 9.80
CA SER A 17 6.83 1.28 9.89
C SER A 17 5.74 1.22 10.97
N GLN A 18 5.72 2.17 11.90
CA GLN A 18 4.70 2.27 12.94
C GLN A 18 3.55 3.21 12.56
N VAL A 19 3.63 3.89 11.41
CA VAL A 19 2.57 4.78 10.92
C VAL A 19 1.53 3.96 10.17
N PRO A 20 0.30 3.81 10.70
CA PRO A 20 -0.73 3.03 10.04
C PRO A 20 -1.34 3.78 8.85
N ASP A 21 -1.85 3.04 7.88
CA ASP A 21 -2.67 3.59 6.81
C ASP A 21 -4.05 4.01 7.35
N PRO A 22 -4.53 5.23 7.05
CA PRO A 22 -5.81 5.71 7.56
C PRO A 22 -7.02 4.93 7.01
N GLU A 23 -6.89 4.25 5.87
CA GLU A 23 -7.96 3.45 5.27
C GLU A 23 -7.92 1.97 5.72
N ILE A 24 -6.74 1.46 6.05
CA ILE A 24 -6.48 0.06 6.46
C ILE A 24 -5.55 0.07 7.68
N PRO A 25 -6.06 0.35 8.90
CA PRO A 25 -5.22 0.61 10.08
C PRO A 25 -4.32 -0.54 10.53
N VAL A 26 -4.55 -1.77 10.03
CA VAL A 26 -3.69 -2.92 10.29
C VAL A 26 -2.40 -2.92 9.47
N LEU A 27 -2.31 -2.09 8.44
CA LEU A 27 -1.13 -1.95 7.59
C LEU A 27 -0.40 -0.66 7.90
N SER A 28 0.93 -0.72 7.90
CA SER A 28 1.75 0.48 7.90
C SER A 28 1.95 1.04 6.49
N LEU A 29 2.36 2.31 6.41
CA LEU A 29 2.77 2.93 5.15
C LEU A 29 3.96 2.21 4.50
N VAL A 30 4.82 1.59 5.32
CA VAL A 30 5.95 0.77 4.85
C VAL A 30 5.46 -0.59 4.34
N ASP A 31 4.50 -1.24 5.01
CA ASP A 31 3.89 -2.49 4.53
C ASP A 31 3.23 -2.34 3.17
N LEU A 32 2.59 -1.18 2.94
CA LEU A 32 2.00 -0.83 1.65
C LEU A 32 3.04 -0.42 0.60
N GLY A 33 4.30 -0.19 0.97
CA GLY A 33 5.33 0.33 0.08
C GLY A 33 5.05 1.74 -0.43
N ILE A 34 4.25 2.52 0.32
CA ILE A 34 3.93 3.93 0.03
C ILE A 34 5.17 4.80 0.23
N VAL A 35 5.95 4.54 1.28
CA VAL A 35 7.26 5.18 1.49
C VAL A 35 8.28 4.52 0.54
N ARG A 36 8.89 5.31 -0.35
CA ARG A 36 9.79 4.83 -1.40
C ARG A 36 11.25 5.05 -1.09
N GLU A 37 11.56 6.20 -0.52
CA GLU A 37 12.91 6.63 -0.24
C GLU A 37 12.90 7.51 0.99
N VAL A 38 13.93 7.37 1.79
CA VAL A 38 14.23 8.24 2.93
C VAL A 38 15.69 8.61 2.81
N LYS A 39 16.00 9.91 2.80
CA LYS A 39 17.37 10.41 2.72
C LYS A 39 17.52 11.73 3.48
N TRP A 40 18.75 12.02 3.89
CA TRP A 40 19.12 13.32 4.43
C TRP A 40 19.61 14.23 3.30
N ASP A 41 19.06 15.43 3.24
CA ASP A 41 19.51 16.56 2.42
C ASP A 41 19.99 17.63 3.43
N ASP A 42 21.29 17.61 3.73
CA ASP A 42 21.91 18.31 4.86
C ASP A 42 21.23 18.00 6.21
N ASP A 43 20.45 18.93 6.76
CA ASP A 43 19.72 18.81 8.02
C ASP A 43 18.23 18.52 7.84
N THR A 44 17.78 18.34 6.59
CA THR A 44 16.39 18.11 6.22
C THR A 44 16.18 16.66 5.81
N LEU A 45 15.25 15.97 6.48
CA LEU A 45 14.85 14.62 6.12
C LEU A 45 13.88 14.67 4.94
N VAL A 46 14.27 14.10 3.81
CA VAL A 46 13.45 13.98 2.63
C VAL A 46 12.82 12.59 2.59
N VAL A 47 11.49 12.53 2.57
CA VAL A 47 10.72 11.29 2.50
C VAL A 47 9.91 11.29 1.20
N THR A 48 10.21 10.34 0.32
CA THR A 48 9.52 10.17 -0.96
C THR A 48 8.33 9.24 -0.77
N VAL A 49 7.14 9.72 -1.15
CA VAL A 49 5.86 9.04 -0.94
C VAL A 49 5.15 8.84 -2.28
N THR A 50 4.76 7.61 -2.58
CA THR A 50 3.91 7.28 -3.75
C THR A 50 2.57 6.76 -3.25
N PRO A 51 1.45 7.47 -3.49
CA PRO A 51 0.14 7.02 -3.06
C PRO A 51 -0.31 5.78 -3.85
N THR A 52 -1.06 4.89 -3.22
CA THR A 52 -1.64 3.68 -3.84
C THR A 52 -2.59 4.00 -4.99
N TYR A 53 -3.19 5.19 -4.95
CA TYR A 53 -4.02 5.76 -6.01
C TYR A 53 -3.67 7.24 -6.19
N SER A 54 -3.44 7.69 -7.42
CA SER A 54 -3.01 9.08 -7.70
C SER A 54 -4.00 10.15 -7.22
N GLY A 55 -5.29 9.81 -7.19
CA GLY A 55 -6.37 10.66 -6.66
C GLY A 55 -6.80 10.30 -5.24
N CYS A 56 -5.94 9.66 -4.44
CA CYS A 56 -6.32 9.20 -3.10
C CYS A 56 -6.68 10.40 -2.21
N PRO A 57 -7.92 10.48 -1.66
CA PRO A 57 -8.30 11.57 -0.78
C PRO A 57 -7.50 11.56 0.54
N ALA A 58 -6.97 10.40 0.93
CA ALA A 58 -6.23 10.23 2.17
C ALA A 58 -4.77 10.74 2.13
N THR A 59 -4.24 11.16 0.97
CA THR A 59 -2.84 11.62 0.86
C THR A 59 -2.51 12.76 1.82
N GLY A 60 -3.43 13.69 2.07
CA GLY A 60 -3.21 14.77 3.04
C GLY A 60 -3.05 14.27 4.47
N VAL A 61 -3.84 13.24 4.85
CA VAL A 61 -3.77 12.61 6.17
C VAL A 61 -2.48 11.80 6.32
N ILE A 62 -2.12 11.02 5.29
CA ILE A 62 -0.87 10.25 5.25
C ILE A 62 0.34 11.16 5.47
N ASN A 63 0.41 12.29 4.75
CA ASN A 63 1.50 13.25 4.90
C ASN A 63 1.59 13.82 6.31
N LEU A 64 0.44 14.21 6.88
CA LEU A 64 0.36 14.74 8.23
C LEU A 64 0.80 13.72 9.29
N ASP A 65 0.42 12.45 9.12
CA ASP A 65 0.77 11.40 10.07
C ASP A 65 2.26 11.02 9.97
N ILE A 66 2.86 11.05 8.77
CA ILE A 66 4.31 10.95 8.59
C ILE A 66 5.03 12.08 9.33
N GLU A 67 4.64 13.33 9.07
CA GLU A 67 5.25 14.50 9.72
C GLU A 67 5.10 14.43 11.24
N ARG A 68 3.93 14.06 11.76
CA ARG A 68 3.70 13.92 13.20
C ARG A 68 4.59 12.85 13.83
N ALA A 69 4.68 11.68 13.20
CA ALA A 69 5.51 10.58 13.69
C ALA A 69 6.98 10.99 13.75
N LEU A 70 7.51 11.61 12.70
CA LEU A 70 8.90 12.06 12.64
C LEU A 70 9.19 13.20 13.63
N ASN A 71 8.27 14.16 13.76
CA ASN A 71 8.39 15.25 14.72
C ASN A 71 8.38 14.74 16.17
N ALA A 72 7.60 13.70 16.49
CA ALA A 72 7.58 13.08 17.82
C ALA A 72 8.94 12.47 18.20
N HIS A 73 9.76 12.11 17.22
CA HIS A 73 11.14 11.63 17.40
C HIS A 73 12.20 12.74 17.26
N GLY A 74 11.79 14.01 17.21
CA GLY A 74 12.70 15.17 17.20
C GLY A 74 13.23 15.56 15.81
N VAL A 75 12.70 14.99 14.73
CA VAL A 75 13.06 15.41 13.37
C VAL A 75 12.28 16.67 13.00
N ALA A 76 12.89 17.83 13.22
CA ALA A 76 12.22 19.12 13.05
C ALA A 76 12.05 19.57 11.58
N ARG A 77 12.93 19.12 10.67
CA ARG A 77 12.91 19.49 9.25
C ARG A 77 12.60 18.27 8.40
N VAL A 78 11.34 18.15 7.99
CA VAL A 78 10.86 17.09 7.09
C VAL A 78 10.37 17.73 5.79
N ARG A 79 10.80 17.19 4.66
CA ARG A 79 10.29 17.52 3.32
C ARG A 79 9.67 16.26 2.72
N LEU A 80 8.37 16.29 2.46
CA LEU A 80 7.68 15.22 1.75
C LEU A 80 7.69 15.46 0.25
N GLU A 81 8.21 14.50 -0.51
CA GLU A 81 8.24 14.53 -1.96
C GLU A 81 7.25 13.51 -2.51
N ARG A 82 6.24 13.98 -3.26
CA ARG A 82 5.27 13.08 -3.89
C ARG A 82 5.80 12.59 -5.23
N GLN A 83 5.95 11.28 -5.34
CA GLN A 83 6.31 10.62 -6.59
C GLN A 83 5.06 10.02 -7.25
N LEU A 84 4.81 10.34 -8.52
CA LEU A 84 3.72 9.77 -9.32
C LEU A 84 4.21 8.92 -10.50
N SER A 85 5.53 8.97 -10.78
CA SER A 85 6.18 8.17 -11.82
C SER A 85 7.47 7.53 -11.28
N PRO A 86 7.63 6.20 -11.39
CA PRO A 86 6.59 5.23 -11.75
C PRO A 86 5.38 5.26 -10.79
N PRO A 87 4.18 4.86 -11.26
CA PRO A 87 3.02 4.74 -10.39
C PRO A 87 3.23 3.62 -9.36
N TRP A 88 2.48 3.69 -8.26
CA TRP A 88 2.48 2.63 -7.26
C TRP A 88 2.00 1.31 -7.87
N THR A 89 2.64 0.22 -7.47
CA THR A 89 2.24 -1.13 -7.87
C THR A 89 2.16 -2.04 -6.65
N THR A 90 1.28 -3.04 -6.71
CA THR A 90 1.08 -4.03 -5.65
C THR A 90 2.31 -4.88 -5.36
N ASP A 91 3.30 -4.90 -6.27
CA ASP A 91 4.60 -5.54 -6.04
C ASP A 91 5.42 -4.86 -4.94
N TRP A 92 5.09 -3.61 -4.61
CA TRP A 92 5.76 -2.87 -3.54
C TRP A 92 5.25 -3.23 -2.15
N MET A 93 4.14 -3.98 -2.06
CA MET A 93 3.60 -4.44 -0.78
C MET A 93 4.46 -5.55 -0.18
N SER A 94 4.75 -5.46 1.11
CA SER A 94 5.46 -6.52 1.84
C SER A 94 4.63 -7.81 1.90
N ALA A 95 5.30 -8.96 2.01
CA ALA A 95 4.63 -10.24 2.22
C ALA A 95 3.80 -10.23 3.51
N GLU A 96 4.32 -9.59 4.56
CA GLU A 96 3.62 -9.39 5.83
C GLU A 96 2.36 -8.53 5.66
N GLY A 97 2.43 -7.45 4.86
CA GLY A 97 1.28 -6.62 4.55
C GLY A 97 0.18 -7.39 3.81
N ARG A 98 0.55 -8.27 2.88
CA ARG A 98 -0.41 -9.15 2.20
C ARG A 98 -1.09 -10.14 3.15
N GLU A 99 -0.36 -10.65 4.14
CA GLU A 99 -0.91 -11.50 5.19
C GLU A 99 -1.89 -10.73 6.09
N LYS A 100 -1.46 -9.56 6.59
CA LYS A 100 -2.28 -8.67 7.43
C LYS A 100 -3.60 -8.29 6.74
N LEU A 101 -3.58 -7.99 5.44
CA LEU A 101 -4.80 -7.74 4.67
C LEU A 101 -5.77 -8.91 4.72
N ARG A 102 -5.27 -10.12 4.44
CA ARG A 102 -6.10 -11.33 4.42
C ARG A 102 -6.68 -11.61 5.80
N ALA A 103 -5.86 -11.51 6.84
CA ALA A 103 -6.28 -11.67 8.23
C ALA A 103 -7.34 -10.63 8.64
N TYR A 104 -7.25 -9.42 8.09
CA TYR A 104 -8.23 -8.35 8.27
C TYR A 104 -9.52 -8.54 7.47
N GLY A 105 -9.58 -9.56 6.60
CA GLY A 105 -10.75 -9.85 5.77
C GLY A 105 -10.79 -9.13 4.43
N ILE A 106 -9.67 -8.54 4.01
CA ILE A 106 -9.50 -7.96 2.67
C ILE A 106 -8.68 -8.94 1.84
N ALA A 107 -9.19 -9.33 0.67
CA ALA A 107 -8.42 -10.17 -0.24
C ALA A 107 -7.20 -9.38 -0.77
N PRO A 108 -5.97 -9.87 -0.56
CA PRO A 108 -4.77 -9.21 -1.05
C PRO A 108 -4.72 -9.25 -2.59
N PRO A 109 -3.94 -8.36 -3.22
CA PRO A 109 -3.70 -8.40 -4.66
C PRO A 109 -3.17 -9.77 -5.07
N VAL A 110 -3.62 -10.29 -6.21
CA VAL A 110 -3.05 -11.54 -6.74
C VAL A 110 -1.74 -11.25 -7.47
N ASP A 111 -0.80 -12.18 -7.37
CA ASP A 111 0.48 -12.05 -8.07
C ASP A 111 0.26 -12.03 -9.60
N ASP A 112 1.19 -11.40 -10.35
CA ASP A 112 1.10 -11.17 -11.79
C ASP A 112 0.02 -10.17 -12.26
N THR A 113 -0.53 -9.37 -11.34
CA THR A 113 -1.48 -8.31 -11.70
C THR A 113 -0.97 -6.86 -11.65
N ALA A 114 0.28 -6.70 -11.22
CA ALA A 114 1.02 -5.46 -11.27
C ALA A 114 1.10 -4.83 -12.67
N ALA A 115 1.01 -3.51 -12.72
CA ALA A 115 1.11 -2.71 -13.93
C ALA A 115 2.57 -2.45 -14.37
N ASP A 116 3.54 -3.25 -13.91
CA ASP A 116 4.98 -3.04 -14.11
C ASP A 116 5.46 -3.20 -15.58
N GLY A 117 4.54 -3.23 -16.54
CA GLY A 117 4.86 -3.24 -17.96
C GLY A 117 5.57 -4.49 -18.43
N ARG A 118 5.64 -5.57 -17.61
CA ARG A 118 6.14 -6.86 -18.06
C ARG A 118 5.24 -7.39 -19.16
N SER A 119 5.69 -7.21 -20.39
CA SER A 119 5.06 -7.66 -21.64
C SER A 119 4.63 -9.13 -21.57
N LEU A 120 5.32 -9.95 -20.79
CA LEU A 120 4.98 -11.35 -20.54
C LEU A 120 3.72 -11.52 -19.67
N ALA A 121 3.52 -10.70 -18.65
CA ALA A 121 2.33 -10.74 -17.79
C ALA A 121 1.09 -10.26 -18.55
N LEU A 122 1.24 -9.21 -19.37
CA LEU A 122 0.20 -8.73 -20.28
C LEU A 122 -0.13 -9.78 -21.35
N ALA A 123 0.89 -10.41 -21.95
CA ALA A 123 0.70 -11.47 -22.94
C ALA A 123 0.00 -12.71 -22.35
N ARG A 124 0.34 -13.14 -21.13
CA ARG A 124 -0.38 -14.24 -20.44
C ARG A 124 -1.83 -13.87 -20.11
N ARG A 125 -2.12 -12.63 -19.71
CA ARG A 125 -3.50 -12.17 -19.46
C ARG A 125 -4.34 -12.19 -20.74
N LEU A 126 -3.79 -11.68 -21.84
CA LEU A 126 -4.44 -11.69 -23.15
C LEU A 126 -4.61 -13.11 -23.71
N ALA A 127 -3.60 -13.98 -23.53
CA ALA A 127 -3.63 -15.36 -24.02
C ALA A 127 -4.50 -16.31 -23.19
N SER A 128 -4.61 -16.10 -21.87
CA SER A 128 -5.39 -16.98 -20.99
C SER A 128 -6.84 -16.53 -20.77
N GLY A 129 -7.25 -15.38 -21.34
CA GLY A 129 -8.58 -14.81 -21.10
C GLY A 129 -8.90 -14.66 -19.61
N SER A 130 -7.86 -14.46 -18.78
CA SER A 130 -7.91 -14.75 -17.35
C SER A 130 -9.00 -13.96 -16.63
N ASN A 131 -10.06 -14.67 -16.22
CA ASN A 131 -10.85 -14.24 -15.09
C ASN A 131 -9.93 -14.19 -13.87
N LEU A 132 -9.74 -12.98 -13.33
CA LEU A 132 -9.01 -12.75 -12.09
C LEU A 132 -9.62 -13.61 -10.97
N THR A 133 -8.91 -14.66 -10.53
CA THR A 133 -9.36 -15.53 -9.44
C THR A 133 -8.95 -14.93 -8.10
N VAL A 134 -9.90 -14.28 -7.42
CA VAL A 134 -9.69 -13.74 -6.08
C VAL A 134 -10.17 -14.76 -5.05
N ALA A 135 -9.28 -15.22 -4.17
CA ALA A 135 -9.67 -16.13 -3.09
C ALA A 135 -10.40 -15.37 -1.96
N CYS A 136 -11.46 -15.97 -1.42
CA CYS A 136 -12.15 -15.42 -0.26
C CYS A 136 -11.20 -15.40 0.95
N PRO A 137 -11.01 -14.24 1.62
CA PRO A 137 -10.07 -14.13 2.74
C PRO A 137 -10.54 -14.92 3.98
N ARG A 138 -11.82 -15.30 4.04
CA ARG A 138 -12.40 -16.02 5.18
C ARG A 138 -12.36 -17.54 5.04
N CYS A 139 -12.74 -18.08 3.89
CA CYS A 139 -12.83 -19.54 3.69
C CYS A 139 -11.85 -20.09 2.65
N GLY A 140 -11.06 -19.23 2.00
CA GLY A 140 -10.08 -19.63 0.98
C GLY A 140 -10.67 -20.03 -0.37
N SER A 141 -12.01 -20.05 -0.53
CA SER A 141 -12.64 -20.45 -1.79
C SER A 141 -12.29 -19.51 -2.94
N ALA A 142 -11.94 -20.10 -4.08
CA ALA A 142 -11.75 -19.40 -5.36
C ALA A 142 -13.08 -19.07 -6.08
N GLN A 143 -14.21 -19.59 -5.59
CA GLN A 143 -15.54 -19.31 -6.14
C GLN A 143 -16.02 -17.95 -5.64
N THR A 144 -15.52 -16.89 -6.24
CA THR A 144 -15.88 -15.52 -5.90
C THR A 144 -16.36 -14.77 -7.12
N GLN A 145 -17.21 -13.77 -6.88
CA GLN A 145 -17.74 -12.92 -7.93
C GLN A 145 -17.52 -11.46 -7.56
N LYS A 146 -17.02 -10.67 -8.51
CA LYS A 146 -16.97 -9.22 -8.37
C LYS A 146 -18.38 -8.65 -8.43
N VAL A 147 -18.78 -7.96 -7.37
CA VAL A 147 -20.07 -7.27 -7.29
C VAL A 147 -19.96 -5.86 -7.86
N SER A 148 -18.87 -5.17 -7.56
CA SER A 148 -18.61 -3.81 -8.02
C SER A 148 -17.12 -3.56 -8.21
N GLN A 149 -16.78 -2.72 -9.18
CA GLN A 149 -15.40 -2.22 -9.35
C GLN A 149 -14.98 -1.25 -8.22
N PHE A 150 -15.95 -0.76 -7.45
CA PHE A 150 -15.77 0.16 -6.33
C PHE A 150 -16.08 -0.58 -5.01
N GLY A 151 -15.19 -0.45 -4.03
CA GLY A 151 -15.34 -1.00 -2.68
C GLY A 151 -15.39 0.12 -1.64
N SER A 152 -14.98 -0.18 -0.41
CA SER A 152 -14.97 0.83 0.67
C SER A 152 -14.02 2.01 0.41
N THR A 153 -12.96 1.81 -0.39
CA THR A 153 -12.04 2.89 -0.80
C THR A 153 -11.61 2.77 -2.25
N ALA A 154 -10.96 3.80 -2.79
CA ALA A 154 -10.61 3.89 -4.22
C ALA A 154 -9.73 2.72 -4.69
N CYS A 155 -8.84 2.24 -3.83
CA CYS A 155 -7.97 1.09 -4.08
C CYS A 155 -8.67 -0.28 -3.94
N LYS A 156 -9.94 -0.33 -3.50
CA LYS A 156 -10.67 -1.59 -3.26
C LYS A 156 -11.83 -1.83 -4.23
N ALA A 157 -12.15 -3.08 -4.52
CA ALA A 157 -13.37 -3.52 -5.22
C ALA A 157 -14.19 -4.44 -4.32
N SER A 158 -15.52 -4.40 -4.46
CA SER A 158 -16.41 -5.26 -3.70
C SER A 158 -16.61 -6.62 -4.38
N TYR A 159 -16.44 -7.69 -3.61
CA TYR A 159 -16.60 -9.08 -4.03
C TYR A 159 -17.56 -9.82 -3.09
N ARG A 160 -18.08 -10.95 -3.56
CA ARG A 160 -18.86 -11.89 -2.77
C ARG A 160 -18.34 -13.31 -3.00
N CYS A 161 -18.17 -14.07 -1.93
CA CYS A 161 -17.89 -15.50 -2.03
C CYS A 161 -19.17 -16.27 -2.34
N LEU A 162 -19.13 -17.20 -3.27
CA LEU A 162 -20.28 -18.07 -3.61
C LEU A 162 -20.36 -19.31 -2.72
N SER A 163 -19.26 -19.68 -2.04
CA SER A 163 -19.22 -20.85 -1.15
C SER A 163 -19.68 -20.53 0.27
N CYS A 164 -19.19 -19.45 0.89
CA CYS A 164 -19.59 -19.03 2.23
C CYS A 164 -20.55 -17.82 2.24
N LEU A 165 -20.88 -17.27 1.08
CA LEU A 165 -21.81 -16.14 0.87
C LEU A 165 -21.37 -14.79 1.44
N GLU A 166 -20.21 -14.70 2.09
CA GLU A 166 -19.68 -13.46 2.67
C GLU A 166 -19.30 -12.42 1.61
N PRO A 167 -19.70 -11.15 1.81
CA PRO A 167 -19.13 -10.02 1.08
C PRO A 167 -17.74 -9.69 1.63
N PHE A 168 -16.83 -9.26 0.76
CA PHE A 168 -15.50 -8.82 1.16
C PHE A 168 -14.92 -7.82 0.15
N ASP A 169 -13.93 -7.05 0.57
CA ASP A 169 -13.17 -6.17 -0.33
C ASP A 169 -11.95 -6.88 -0.90
N TYR A 170 -11.66 -6.62 -2.17
CA TYR A 170 -10.42 -6.99 -2.85
C TYR A 170 -9.56 -5.74 -3.03
N PHE A 171 -8.31 -5.79 -2.57
CA PHE A 171 -7.34 -4.71 -2.82
C PHE A 171 -6.85 -4.82 -4.28
N LYS A 172 -7.24 -3.84 -5.10
CA LYS A 172 -7.02 -3.86 -6.55
C LYS A 172 -5.58 -3.50 -6.90
N CYS A 173 -5.12 -4.06 -8.00
CA CYS A 173 -4.01 -3.46 -8.76
C CYS A 173 -4.57 -2.32 -9.61
N ILE A 174 -3.94 -1.14 -9.51
CA ILE A 174 -4.32 0.06 -10.27
C ILE A 174 -3.21 0.41 -11.25
#